data_AF-A0A7C1T9U9-F1
#
_entry.id   AF-A0A7C1T9U9-F1
#
_cell.length_a   1.000
_cell.length_b   1.000
_cell.length_c   1.000
_cell.angle_alpha   90.00
_cell.angle_beta   90.00
_cell.angle_gamma   90.00
#
_symmetry.space_group_name_H-M   'P 1'
#
loop_
_entity.id
_entity.type
_entity.pdbx_description
1 polymer ?
#
loop_
_entity_poly.entity_id
_entity_poly.type
_entity_poly.pdbx_seq_one_letter_code
_entity_poly.pdbx_strand_id
1 'polypeptide(L)'
;MTLYQATPSDVLNVAELTSEESRATATPMMEQFIEIKAANPGSLLFYRMGDFYELFFEDAVDASRALGITLTKRGQHLGQDIPMCGVPVHAADDYLQKLISLGFRVAVCEQIEDPAEAKKRGSKSVVKRDVVRLVTPGTITEDKLLSPFESNYLMALARIRGGSAPQLALAWIDISTGIFRLAETTETRLLADILRIEPRELIVPDTLFHDEELKPAFDVLGRVVVPQPGVLFDSASAEGRIARYFGVGTLDGFGAFSRAEIAAAAAAVAYVEKTQISERPPLGLPERQNAASTLFIDPATRANLELVKTLSGDRNGSLLKAIDRTVTGGGARLLAERLMSPLTDPEAIA
;
A
#
# COMPACT_ATOMS: atom_id res chain seq x y z
N MET A 1 -15.95 1.24 33.92
CA MET A 1 -15.92 1.59 32.49
C MET A 1 -16.21 0.31 31.73
N THR A 2 -17.46 0.08 31.34
CA THR A 2 -17.87 -1.13 30.64
C THR A 2 -17.25 -1.09 29.25
N LEU A 3 -16.46 -2.11 28.88
CA LEU A 3 -15.91 -2.23 27.53
C LEU A 3 -17.07 -2.29 26.54
N TYR A 4 -17.13 -1.37 25.59
CA TYR A 4 -18.11 -1.42 24.51
C TYR A 4 -17.75 -2.61 23.62
N GLN A 5 -18.60 -3.64 23.61
CA GLN A 5 -18.46 -4.81 22.75
C GLN A 5 -19.45 -4.66 21.59
N ALA A 6 -19.03 -3.98 20.52
CA ALA A 6 -19.78 -4.03 19.26
C ALA A 6 -19.49 -5.36 18.55
N THR A 7 -20.54 -6.07 18.16
CA THR A 7 -20.46 -7.14 17.17
C THR A 7 -20.39 -6.52 15.77
N PRO A 8 -19.59 -7.08 14.82
CA PRO A 8 -19.45 -6.52 13.47
C PRO A 8 -20.77 -6.35 12.69
N SER A 9 -21.83 -7.07 13.07
CA SER A 9 -23.17 -6.96 12.50
C SER A 9 -23.92 -5.68 12.90
N ASP A 10 -23.46 -4.97 13.92
CA ASP A 10 -24.19 -3.87 14.55
C ASP A 10 -23.56 -2.50 14.25
N VAL A 11 -22.62 -2.47 13.30
CA VAL A 11 -21.86 -1.27 12.94
C VAL A 11 -22.10 -0.96 11.47
N LEU A 12 -22.51 0.27 11.19
CA LEU A 12 -22.73 0.75 9.83
C LEU A 12 -21.44 0.64 9.00
N ASN A 13 -21.54 -0.03 7.86
CA ASN A 13 -20.44 -0.11 6.89
C ASN A 13 -20.40 1.11 5.96
N VAL A 14 -19.33 1.22 5.16
CA VAL A 14 -19.14 2.37 4.25
C VAL A 14 -20.32 2.54 3.27
N ALA A 15 -20.88 1.46 2.74
CA ALA A 15 -21.99 1.54 1.79
C ALA A 15 -23.25 2.12 2.47
N GLU A 16 -23.56 1.66 3.68
CA GLU A 16 -24.68 2.17 4.49
C GLU A 16 -24.49 3.63 4.89
N LEU A 17 -23.26 4.00 5.28
CA LEU A 17 -22.90 5.39 5.61
C LEU A 17 -23.06 6.33 4.42
N THR A 18 -22.84 5.85 3.20
CA THR A 18 -22.98 6.68 1.98
C THR A 18 -24.40 6.81 1.44
N SER A 19 -25.39 6.15 2.06
CA SER A 19 -26.80 6.24 1.67
C SER A 19 -27.37 7.67 1.79
N GLU A 20 -28.42 7.96 1.02
CA GLU A 20 -29.09 9.28 1.07
C GLU A 20 -29.68 9.57 2.46
N GLU A 21 -30.28 8.56 3.11
CA GLU A 21 -30.84 8.68 4.46
C GLU A 21 -29.75 9.01 5.51
N SER A 22 -28.61 8.33 5.43
CA SER A 22 -27.44 8.60 6.27
C SER A 22 -26.98 10.05 6.12
N ARG A 23 -26.82 10.53 4.88
CA ARG A 23 -26.38 11.91 4.62
C ARG A 23 -27.39 12.95 5.10
N ALA A 24 -28.68 12.70 4.92
CA ALA A 24 -29.74 13.62 5.33
C ALA A 24 -29.86 13.81 6.85
N THR A 25 -29.45 12.80 7.63
CA THR A 25 -29.55 12.79 9.10
C THR A 25 -28.21 13.03 9.80
N ALA A 26 -27.10 13.08 9.05
CA ALA A 26 -25.77 13.27 9.60
C ALA A 26 -25.61 14.66 10.23
N THR A 27 -24.94 14.71 11.39
CA THR A 27 -24.42 16.00 11.89
C THR A 27 -23.40 16.55 10.88
N PRO A 28 -23.19 17.88 10.80
CA PRO A 28 -22.24 18.45 9.84
C PRO A 28 -20.82 17.87 9.91
N MET A 29 -20.39 17.41 11.09
CA MET A 29 -19.09 16.75 11.25
C MET A 29 -19.11 15.33 10.68
N MET A 30 -20.19 14.58 10.91
CA MET A 30 -20.33 13.23 10.37
C MET A 30 -20.52 13.23 8.86
N GLU A 31 -21.22 14.22 8.30
CA GLU A 31 -21.35 14.39 6.85
C GLU A 31 -19.96 14.54 6.20
N GLN A 32 -19.13 15.44 6.74
CA GLN A 32 -17.74 15.61 6.27
C GLN A 32 -16.90 14.35 6.48
N PHE A 33 -17.05 13.64 7.61
CA PHE A 33 -16.35 12.37 7.83
C PHE A 33 -16.73 11.31 6.79
N ILE A 34 -18.04 11.13 6.54
CA ILE A 34 -18.57 10.15 5.58
C ILE A 34 -18.09 10.47 4.17
N GLU A 35 -18.09 11.74 3.76
CA GLU A 35 -17.58 12.17 2.46
C GLU A 35 -16.10 11.79 2.28
N ILE A 36 -15.26 12.12 3.27
CA ILE A 36 -13.82 11.82 3.23
C ILE A 36 -13.58 10.31 3.27
N LYS A 37 -14.35 9.56 4.08
CA LYS A 37 -14.26 8.10 4.15
C LYS A 37 -14.64 7.44 2.84
N ALA A 38 -15.71 7.92 2.18
CA ALA A 38 -16.17 7.42 0.89
C ALA A 38 -15.13 7.64 -0.22
N ALA A 39 -14.38 8.75 -0.16
CA ALA A 39 -13.28 9.03 -1.07
C ALA A 39 -12.04 8.15 -0.82
N ASN A 40 -11.92 7.50 0.36
CA ASN A 40 -10.77 6.70 0.77
C ASN A 40 -11.18 5.27 1.18
N PRO A 41 -11.81 4.50 0.27
CA PRO A 41 -12.32 3.17 0.59
C PRO A 41 -11.18 2.20 0.94
N GLY A 42 -11.45 1.32 1.92
CA GLY A 42 -10.52 0.29 2.37
C GLY A 42 -9.26 0.79 3.10
N SER A 43 -9.21 2.07 3.47
CA SER A 43 -8.20 2.63 4.38
C SER A 43 -8.86 3.05 5.68
N LEU A 44 -8.20 2.87 6.81
CA LEU A 44 -8.62 3.47 8.07
C LEU A 44 -8.51 4.99 7.96
N LEU A 45 -9.45 5.74 8.52
CA LEU A 45 -9.43 7.20 8.49
C LEU A 45 -9.00 7.76 9.85
N PHE A 46 -7.78 8.26 9.95
CA PHE A 46 -7.30 9.07 11.07
C PHE A 46 -7.88 10.47 10.93
N TYR A 47 -9.01 10.74 11.60
CA TYR A 47 -9.72 12.01 11.48
C TYR A 47 -9.31 12.97 12.60
N ARG A 48 -8.67 14.09 12.26
CA ARG A 48 -8.13 15.03 13.24
C ARG A 48 -9.22 15.73 14.06
N MET A 49 -9.17 15.51 15.38
CA MET A 49 -10.07 16.09 16.38
C MET A 49 -9.27 16.65 17.56
N GLY A 50 -8.91 17.93 17.49
CA GLY A 50 -8.12 18.57 18.56
C GLY A 50 -6.72 17.97 18.63
N ASP A 51 -6.38 17.29 19.73
CA ASP A 51 -5.08 16.63 19.93
C ASP A 51 -5.10 15.12 19.70
N PHE A 52 -6.17 14.61 19.06
CA PHE A 52 -6.36 13.19 18.75
C PHE A 52 -6.64 12.98 17.25
N TYR A 53 -6.24 11.82 16.75
CA TYR A 53 -6.88 11.22 15.59
C TYR A 53 -7.96 10.27 16.08
N GLU A 54 -9.20 10.55 15.72
CA GLU A 54 -10.34 9.70 16.01
C GLU A 54 -10.70 8.85 14.79
N LEU A 55 -11.11 7.61 15.04
CA LEU A 55 -11.68 6.71 14.05
C LEU A 55 -13.11 6.37 14.48
N PHE A 56 -14.00 6.14 13.52
CA PHE A 56 -15.41 5.87 13.77
C PHE A 56 -15.88 4.61 13.04
N PHE A 57 -17.01 4.05 13.50
CA PHE A 57 -17.68 2.90 12.85
C PHE A 57 -16.74 1.68 12.72
N GLU A 58 -16.70 1.02 11.56
CA GLU A 58 -15.87 -0.16 11.31
C GLU A 58 -14.38 0.13 11.56
N ASP A 59 -13.91 1.32 11.18
CA ASP A 59 -12.51 1.70 11.38
C ASP A 59 -12.14 1.72 12.87
N ALA A 60 -13.07 2.15 13.73
CA ALA A 60 -12.85 2.16 15.17
C ALA A 60 -12.73 0.74 15.73
N VAL A 61 -13.58 -0.18 15.26
CA VAL A 61 -13.57 -1.59 15.69
C VAL A 61 -12.28 -2.27 15.26
N ASP A 62 -11.89 -2.08 14.00
CA ASP A 62 -10.67 -2.67 13.44
C ASP A 62 -9.42 -2.09 14.08
N ALA A 63 -9.33 -0.77 14.22
CA ALA A 63 -8.20 -0.11 14.87
C ALA A 63 -8.10 -0.48 16.35
N SER A 64 -9.22 -0.53 17.08
CA SER A 64 -9.23 -0.97 18.48
C SER A 64 -8.67 -2.38 18.64
N ARG A 65 -9.11 -3.32 17.81
CA ARG A 65 -8.62 -4.71 17.82
C ARG A 65 -7.14 -4.79 17.44
N ALA A 66 -6.73 -4.10 16.38
CA ALA A 66 -5.35 -4.14 15.87
C ALA A 66 -4.36 -3.49 16.85
N LEU A 67 -4.73 -2.34 17.42
CA LEU A 67 -3.85 -1.55 18.27
C LEU A 67 -3.90 -1.99 19.74
N GLY A 68 -4.99 -2.63 20.17
CA GLY A 68 -5.25 -2.95 21.57
C GLY A 68 -5.65 -1.72 22.39
N ILE A 69 -6.31 -0.75 21.75
CA ILE A 69 -6.80 0.48 22.40
C ILE A 69 -8.29 0.36 22.73
N THR A 70 -8.77 1.13 23.71
CA THR A 70 -10.16 1.07 24.17
C THR A 70 -11.13 1.54 23.08
N LEU A 71 -12.11 0.67 22.76
CA LEU A 71 -13.28 1.05 21.98
C LEU A 71 -14.32 1.72 22.89
N THR A 72 -14.78 2.90 22.49
CA THR A 72 -15.84 3.68 23.15
C THR A 72 -16.93 4.03 22.13
N LYS A 73 -17.84 4.93 22.49
CA LYS A 73 -18.90 5.43 21.63
C LYS A 73 -19.05 6.94 21.71
N ARG A 74 -19.52 7.57 20.63
CA ARG A 74 -19.73 9.02 20.53
C ARG A 74 -21.05 9.36 19.87
N GLY A 75 -22.10 9.57 20.67
CA GLY A 75 -23.42 9.93 20.15
C GLY A 75 -24.04 8.80 19.32
N GLN A 76 -25.00 9.17 18.47
CA GLN A 76 -25.75 8.24 17.64
C GLN A 76 -25.85 8.74 16.19
N HIS A 77 -25.89 7.80 15.24
CA HIS A 77 -26.18 8.03 13.83
C HIS A 77 -27.17 6.96 13.36
N LEU A 78 -28.24 7.37 12.65
CA LEU A 78 -29.34 6.47 12.26
C LEU A 78 -29.92 5.63 13.43
N GLY A 79 -29.97 6.21 14.62
CA GLY A 79 -30.46 5.53 15.83
C GLY A 79 -29.51 4.49 16.42
N GLN A 80 -28.31 4.32 15.87
CA GLN A 80 -27.27 3.41 16.35
C GLN A 80 -26.15 4.20 17.04
N ASP A 81 -25.56 3.64 18.10
CA ASP A 81 -24.39 4.24 18.75
C ASP A 81 -23.20 4.26 17.77
N ILE A 82 -22.47 5.37 17.69
CA ILE A 82 -21.28 5.47 16.83
C ILE A 82 -20.06 4.89 17.59
N PRO A 83 -19.49 3.74 17.18
CA PRO A 83 -18.24 3.24 17.76
C PRO A 83 -17.12 4.23 17.47
N MET A 84 -16.24 4.44 18.45
CA MET A 84 -15.11 5.36 18.34
C MET A 84 -13.90 4.85 19.10
N CYS A 85 -12.72 5.03 18.53
CA CYS A 85 -11.45 4.97 19.27
C CYS A 85 -10.55 6.10 18.77
N GLY A 86 -9.51 6.45 19.54
CA GLY A 86 -8.59 7.48 19.13
C GLY A 86 -7.19 7.28 19.66
N VAL A 87 -6.24 7.89 18.95
CA VAL A 87 -4.82 7.91 19.32
C VAL A 87 -4.38 9.37 19.46
N PRO A 88 -3.54 9.69 20.45
CA PRO A 88 -3.06 11.05 20.61
C PRO A 88 -2.05 11.37 19.50
N VAL A 89 -2.11 12.60 18.98
CA VAL A 89 -1.35 13.03 17.80
C VAL A 89 0.16 12.87 17.97
N HIS A 90 0.67 13.21 19.15
CA HIS A 90 2.11 13.12 19.43
C HIS A 90 2.66 11.69 19.41
N ALA A 91 1.79 10.67 19.48
CA ALA A 91 2.15 9.26 19.38
C ALA A 91 1.62 8.61 18.08
N ALA A 92 1.06 9.39 17.15
CA ALA A 92 0.40 8.85 15.95
C ALA A 92 1.33 8.01 15.09
N ASP A 93 2.60 8.40 14.95
CA ASP A 93 3.63 7.65 14.21
C ASP A 93 3.74 6.19 14.67
N ASP A 94 3.77 5.96 15.98
CA ASP A 94 3.95 4.61 16.54
C ASP A 94 2.71 3.72 16.26
N TYR A 95 1.52 4.31 16.35
CA TYR A 95 0.27 3.62 16.02
C TYR A 95 0.13 3.37 14.52
N LEU A 96 0.55 4.32 13.68
CA LEU A 96 0.66 4.13 12.24
C LEU A 96 1.58 2.95 11.93
N GLN A 97 2.78 2.91 12.51
CA GLN A 97 3.72 1.79 12.32
C GLN A 97 3.09 0.44 12.60
N LYS A 98 2.39 0.33 13.74
CA LYS A 98 1.71 -0.91 14.12
C LYS A 98 0.62 -1.29 13.14
N LEU A 99 -0.24 -0.34 12.73
CA LEU A 99 -1.29 -0.58 11.73
C LEU A 99 -0.70 -1.03 10.40
N ILE A 100 0.32 -0.34 9.91
CA ILE A 100 0.96 -0.65 8.62
C ILE A 100 1.63 -2.03 8.67
N SER A 101 2.30 -2.39 9.79
CA SER A 101 2.89 -3.72 9.97
C SER A 101 1.86 -4.87 9.95
N LEU A 102 0.60 -4.57 10.28
CA LEU A 102 -0.53 -5.51 10.22
C LEU A 102 -1.26 -5.46 8.86
N GLY A 103 -0.71 -4.74 7.88
CA GLY A 103 -1.24 -4.62 6.52
C GLY A 103 -2.42 -3.66 6.39
N PHE A 104 -2.68 -2.80 7.37
CA PHE A 104 -3.66 -1.73 7.21
C PHE A 104 -3.09 -0.59 6.35
N ARG A 105 -3.99 0.18 5.74
CA ARG A 105 -3.70 1.46 5.09
C ARG A 105 -4.40 2.54 5.90
N VAL A 106 -3.81 3.73 6.00
CA VAL A 106 -4.34 4.81 6.83
C VAL A 106 -4.35 6.13 6.05
N ALA A 107 -5.53 6.71 5.88
CA ALA A 107 -5.69 8.07 5.39
C ALA A 107 -5.61 9.04 6.59
N VAL A 108 -4.68 9.98 6.55
CA VAL A 108 -4.50 11.00 7.59
C VAL A 108 -5.21 12.27 7.16
N CYS A 109 -6.27 12.60 7.87
CA CYS A 109 -7.15 13.72 7.60
C CYS A 109 -6.90 14.84 8.61
N GLU A 110 -6.45 16.00 8.11
CA GLU A 110 -6.05 17.16 8.92
C GLU A 110 -7.04 18.31 8.82
N GLN A 111 -6.95 19.22 9.77
CA GLN A 111 -7.63 20.52 9.71
C GLN A 111 -6.87 21.44 8.75
N ILE A 112 -7.51 21.81 7.65
CA ILE A 112 -6.93 22.70 6.61
C ILE A 112 -7.41 24.16 6.77
N GLU A 113 -8.11 24.45 7.85
CA GLU A 113 -8.65 25.76 8.19
C GLU A 113 -8.48 26.02 9.69
N ASP A 114 -8.23 27.27 10.07
CA ASP A 114 -8.16 27.66 11.48
C ASP A 114 -9.57 27.59 12.12
N PRO A 115 -9.73 26.96 13.31
CA PRO A 115 -10.98 26.97 14.07
C PRO A 115 -11.62 28.36 14.26
N ALA A 116 -10.82 29.42 14.36
CA ALA A 116 -11.30 30.80 14.46
C ALA A 116 -11.95 31.28 13.16
N GLU A 117 -11.45 30.87 12.00
CA GLU A 117 -12.04 31.19 10.69
C GLU A 117 -13.34 30.42 10.45
N ALA A 118 -13.38 29.14 10.83
CA ALA A 118 -14.60 28.35 10.76
C ALA A 118 -15.73 28.98 11.60
N LYS A 119 -15.41 29.48 12.81
CA LYS A 119 -16.37 30.20 13.67
C LYS A 119 -16.93 31.47 13.04
N LYS A 120 -16.16 32.16 12.19
CA LYS A 120 -16.64 33.36 11.47
C LYS A 120 -17.70 33.03 10.43
N ARG A 121 -17.74 31.81 9.89
CA ARG A 121 -18.76 31.35 8.91
C ARG A 121 -20.11 31.01 9.55
N GLY A 122 -20.15 30.85 10.88
CA GLY A 122 -21.35 30.58 11.64
C GLY A 122 -21.12 29.58 12.77
N SER A 123 -21.99 29.60 13.78
CA SER A 123 -21.88 28.73 14.96
C SER A 123 -22.06 27.23 14.67
N LYS A 124 -22.61 26.89 13.50
CA LYS A 124 -22.78 25.51 13.01
C LYS A 124 -21.71 25.08 12.00
N SER A 125 -20.81 25.97 11.60
CA SER A 125 -19.79 25.67 10.60
C SER A 125 -18.70 24.81 11.19
N VAL A 126 -18.44 23.67 10.55
CA VAL A 126 -17.32 22.78 10.89
C VAL A 126 -16.04 23.28 10.23
N VAL A 127 -14.91 23.01 10.89
CA VAL A 127 -13.57 23.25 10.34
C VAL A 127 -13.39 22.40 9.10
N LYS A 128 -12.91 23.01 7.99
CA LYS A 128 -12.63 22.24 6.78
C LYS A 128 -11.49 21.25 7.02
N ARG A 129 -11.67 20.03 6.54
CA ARG A 129 -10.67 18.98 6.63
C ARG A 129 -10.45 18.32 5.29
N ASP A 130 -9.24 17.79 5.11
CA ASP A 130 -8.87 17.04 3.92
C ASP A 130 -7.81 16.00 4.24
N VAL A 131 -7.72 14.96 3.41
CA VAL A 131 -6.66 13.97 3.51
C VAL A 131 -5.38 14.60 2.96
N VAL A 132 -4.44 14.85 3.85
CA VAL A 132 -3.12 15.40 3.48
C VAL A 132 -2.15 14.29 3.10
N ARG A 133 -2.47 13.04 3.46
CA ARG A 133 -1.58 11.92 3.26
C ARG A 133 -2.30 10.57 3.32
N LEU A 134 -1.91 9.64 2.44
CA LEU A 134 -2.31 8.24 2.50
C LEU A 134 -1.08 7.37 2.81
N VAL A 135 -1.05 6.77 4.00
CA VAL A 135 0.03 5.89 4.45
C VAL A 135 -0.34 4.45 4.12
N THR A 136 0.45 3.79 3.29
CA THR A 136 0.25 2.38 2.92
C THR A 136 1.54 1.59 3.12
N PRO A 137 1.47 0.24 3.24
CA PRO A 137 2.66 -0.59 3.43
C PRO A 137 3.73 -0.41 2.35
N GLY A 138 3.34 -0.19 1.09
CA GLY A 138 4.28 -0.03 -0.02
C GLY A 138 4.84 1.38 -0.20
N THR A 139 4.24 2.40 0.44
CA THR A 139 4.56 3.81 0.13
C THR A 139 5.03 4.63 1.32
N ILE A 140 5.65 3.96 2.28
CA ILE A 140 6.25 4.58 3.46
C ILE A 140 7.58 5.24 3.09
N THR A 141 7.83 6.44 3.62
CA THR A 141 9.08 7.17 3.41
C THR A 141 9.79 7.53 4.72
N GLU A 142 9.11 7.46 5.86
CA GLU A 142 9.68 7.80 7.16
C GLU A 142 10.61 6.72 7.70
N ASP A 143 11.79 7.14 8.11
CA ASP A 143 12.78 6.28 8.76
C ASP A 143 12.23 5.52 9.98
N LYS A 144 11.31 6.11 10.75
CA LYS A 144 10.69 5.45 11.91
C LYS A 144 9.84 4.25 11.52
N LEU A 145 9.21 4.31 10.35
CA LEU A 145 8.27 3.31 9.86
C LEU A 145 8.99 2.24 9.02
N LEU A 146 10.15 2.57 8.47
CA LEU A 146 10.97 1.67 7.67
C LEU A 146 11.87 0.77 8.53
N SER A 147 11.99 -0.50 8.12
CA SER A 147 13.03 -1.37 8.65
C SER A 147 14.36 -1.01 7.96
N PRO A 148 15.44 -0.70 8.71
CA PRO A 148 16.71 -0.35 8.11
C PRO A 148 17.37 -1.51 7.33
N PHE A 149 16.90 -2.75 7.50
CA PHE A 149 17.51 -3.94 6.91
C PHE A 149 16.63 -4.63 5.86
N GLU A 150 15.43 -4.12 5.60
CA GLU A 150 14.48 -4.72 4.66
C GLU A 150 14.06 -3.69 3.63
N SER A 151 13.89 -4.11 2.38
CA SER A 151 13.34 -3.25 1.33
C SER A 151 11.84 -3.06 1.52
N ASN A 152 11.33 -1.91 1.09
CA ASN A 152 9.91 -1.57 1.20
C ASN A 152 9.29 -1.36 -0.18
N TYR A 153 9.14 -2.46 -0.92
CA TYR A 153 8.65 -2.40 -2.29
C TYR A 153 7.12 -2.24 -2.38
N LEU A 154 6.69 -1.23 -3.12
CA LEU A 154 5.40 -1.20 -3.81
C LEU A 154 5.56 -1.94 -5.13
N MET A 155 4.68 -2.88 -5.43
CA MET A 155 4.63 -3.58 -6.71
C MET A 155 3.30 -3.33 -7.42
N ALA A 156 3.30 -3.29 -8.74
CA ALA A 156 2.12 -3.26 -9.59
C ALA A 156 2.18 -4.43 -10.58
N LEU A 157 1.05 -5.09 -10.80
CA LEU A 157 0.88 -6.12 -11.82
C LEU A 157 -0.07 -5.62 -12.91
N ALA A 158 0.37 -5.68 -14.16
CA ALA A 158 -0.48 -5.39 -15.31
C ALA A 158 -0.63 -6.61 -16.22
N ARG A 159 -1.82 -6.73 -16.84
CA ARG A 159 -2.12 -7.72 -17.88
C ARG A 159 -2.57 -7.00 -19.15
N ILE A 160 -1.90 -7.25 -20.27
CA ILE A 160 -2.30 -6.77 -21.59
C ILE A 160 -2.80 -7.94 -22.43
N ARG A 161 -4.03 -7.81 -22.93
CA ARG A 161 -4.64 -8.74 -23.90
C ARG A 161 -4.50 -8.13 -25.29
N GLY A 162 -4.01 -8.90 -26.28
CA GLY A 162 -3.89 -8.39 -27.66
C GLY A 162 -2.80 -9.02 -28.54
N GLY A 163 -2.46 -10.28 -28.32
CA GLY A 163 -1.50 -11.05 -29.14
C GLY A 163 -1.83 -12.53 -29.09
N SER A 164 -0.87 -13.42 -29.40
CA SER A 164 -1.07 -14.87 -29.34
C SER A 164 -1.33 -15.40 -27.93
N ALA A 165 -0.90 -14.68 -26.89
CA ALA A 165 -1.10 -14.97 -25.48
C ALA A 165 -1.19 -13.67 -24.66
N PRO A 166 -1.84 -13.68 -23.47
CA PRO A 166 -1.80 -12.53 -22.56
C PRO A 166 -0.37 -12.25 -22.09
N GLN A 167 -0.02 -10.97 -22.00
CA GLN A 167 1.27 -10.53 -21.47
C GLN A 167 1.08 -10.01 -20.05
N LEU A 168 1.86 -10.54 -19.11
CA LEU A 168 1.90 -10.09 -17.72
C LEU A 168 3.23 -9.43 -17.43
N ALA A 169 3.22 -8.35 -16.67
CA ALA A 169 4.43 -7.71 -16.19
C ALA A 169 4.26 -7.15 -14.79
N LEU A 170 5.37 -7.15 -14.07
CA LEU A 170 5.54 -6.58 -12.76
C LEU A 170 6.36 -5.30 -12.88
N ALA A 171 5.99 -4.31 -12.10
CA ALA A 171 6.80 -3.13 -11.84
C ALA A 171 6.90 -2.94 -10.34
N TRP A 172 8.09 -2.70 -9.79
CA TRP A 172 8.22 -2.42 -8.37
C TRP A 172 9.16 -1.27 -8.08
N ILE A 173 8.82 -0.53 -7.04
CA ILE A 173 9.46 0.69 -6.61
C ILE A 173 9.77 0.59 -5.12
N ASP A 174 10.99 0.93 -4.73
CA ASP A 174 11.28 1.33 -3.34
C ASP A 174 11.42 2.85 -3.32
N ILE A 175 10.45 3.52 -2.70
CA ILE A 175 10.39 4.99 -2.68
C ILE A 175 11.57 5.57 -1.89
N SER A 176 12.02 4.87 -0.85
CA SER A 176 13.08 5.34 0.05
C SER A 176 14.47 5.29 -0.58
N THR A 177 14.68 4.40 -1.55
CA THR A 177 15.97 4.24 -2.24
C THR A 177 15.93 4.66 -3.70
N GLY A 178 14.75 4.98 -4.25
CA GLY A 178 14.55 5.28 -5.65
C GLY A 178 14.71 4.08 -6.59
N ILE A 179 14.73 2.85 -6.08
CA ILE A 179 14.81 1.67 -6.97
C ILE A 179 13.54 1.61 -7.80
N PHE A 180 13.67 1.41 -9.11
CA PHE A 180 12.55 1.16 -10.01
C PHE A 180 12.92 0.06 -11.00
N ARG A 181 12.19 -1.05 -10.95
CA ARG A 181 12.46 -2.25 -11.76
C ARG A 181 11.21 -2.76 -12.42
N LEU A 182 11.39 -3.34 -13.61
CA LEU A 182 10.36 -3.94 -14.45
C LEU A 182 10.74 -5.37 -14.81
N ALA A 183 9.78 -6.28 -14.87
CA ALA A 183 10.01 -7.61 -15.40
C ALA A 183 8.72 -8.19 -16.00
N GLU A 184 8.85 -8.88 -17.13
CA GLU A 184 7.79 -9.74 -17.64
C GLU A 184 7.67 -11.01 -16.79
N THR A 185 6.44 -11.51 -16.67
CA THR A 185 6.13 -12.76 -15.97
C THR A 185 5.10 -13.56 -16.77
N THR A 186 4.89 -14.80 -16.37
CA THR A 186 3.80 -15.65 -16.85
C THR A 186 2.87 -16.00 -15.69
N GLU A 187 1.68 -16.51 -15.99
CA GLU A 187 0.73 -16.98 -14.96
C GLU A 187 1.37 -18.06 -14.07
N THR A 188 2.11 -18.98 -14.68
CA THR A 188 2.80 -20.07 -13.99
C THR A 188 3.96 -19.61 -13.09
N ARG A 189 4.58 -18.47 -13.41
CA ARG A 189 5.72 -17.92 -12.65
C ARG A 189 5.33 -16.81 -11.68
N LEU A 190 4.15 -16.22 -11.85
CA LEU A 190 3.72 -14.99 -11.16
C LEU A 190 3.97 -15.03 -9.66
N LEU A 191 3.50 -16.09 -8.99
CA LEU A 191 3.66 -16.21 -7.54
C LEU A 191 5.14 -16.31 -7.13
N ALA A 192 5.96 -17.03 -7.89
CA ALA A 192 7.39 -17.15 -7.63
C ALA A 192 8.12 -15.82 -7.83
N ASP A 193 7.80 -15.11 -8.91
CA ASP A 193 8.41 -13.83 -9.23
C ASP A 193 8.00 -12.74 -8.21
N ILE A 194 6.76 -12.76 -7.69
CA ILE A 194 6.30 -11.87 -6.60
C ILE A 194 7.00 -12.21 -5.28
N LEU A 195 6.97 -13.47 -4.84
CA LEU A 195 7.54 -13.89 -3.55
C LEU A 195 9.07 -13.77 -3.50
N ARG A 196 9.73 -13.77 -4.66
CA ARG A 196 11.16 -13.45 -4.77
C ARG A 196 11.47 -12.01 -4.35
N ILE A 197 10.61 -11.06 -4.73
CA ILE A 197 10.79 -9.63 -4.43
C ILE A 197 10.20 -9.27 -3.06
N GLU A 198 9.18 -10.02 -2.61
CA GLU A 198 8.51 -9.83 -1.32
C GLU A 198 7.98 -8.40 -1.13
N PRO A 199 7.08 -7.91 -2.02
CA PRO A 199 6.54 -6.56 -1.90
C PRO A 199 5.69 -6.42 -0.63
N ARG A 200 5.70 -5.22 -0.05
CA ARG A 200 4.83 -4.87 1.09
C ARG A 200 3.42 -4.57 0.64
N GLU A 201 3.27 -4.18 -0.61
CA GLU A 201 1.98 -3.91 -1.24
C GLU A 201 2.06 -4.24 -2.73
N LEU A 202 1.06 -4.95 -3.24
CA LEU A 202 0.89 -5.30 -4.64
C LEU A 202 -0.43 -4.72 -5.14
N ILE A 203 -0.38 -3.70 -5.98
CA ILE A 203 -1.57 -3.17 -6.64
C ILE A 203 -1.88 -3.94 -7.92
N VAL A 204 -3.16 -4.25 -8.12
CA VAL A 204 -3.66 -4.95 -9.30
C VAL A 204 -4.94 -4.28 -9.82
N PRO A 205 -5.29 -4.37 -11.11
CA PRO A 205 -6.60 -3.97 -11.57
C PRO A 205 -7.69 -4.77 -10.85
N ASP A 206 -8.78 -4.13 -10.47
CA ASP A 206 -9.94 -4.79 -9.82
C ASP A 206 -10.46 -5.99 -10.63
N THR A 207 -10.52 -5.85 -11.96
CA THR A 207 -10.91 -6.94 -12.88
C THR A 207 -9.92 -8.11 -12.87
N LEU A 208 -8.64 -7.85 -12.57
CA LEU A 208 -7.62 -8.89 -12.46
C LEU A 208 -7.69 -9.58 -11.09
N PHE A 209 -7.97 -8.83 -10.02
CA PHE A 209 -8.11 -9.35 -8.66
C PHE A 209 -9.19 -10.44 -8.56
N HIS A 210 -10.27 -10.29 -9.34
CA HIS A 210 -11.38 -11.24 -9.42
C HIS A 210 -11.23 -12.31 -10.52
N ASP A 211 -10.10 -12.36 -11.20
CA ASP A 211 -9.84 -13.35 -12.25
C ASP A 211 -9.57 -14.74 -11.64
N GLU A 212 -10.32 -15.76 -12.07
CA GLU A 212 -10.24 -17.11 -11.52
C GLU A 212 -8.86 -17.76 -11.71
N GLU A 213 -8.13 -17.44 -12.77
CA GLU A 213 -6.83 -18.03 -13.07
C GLU A 213 -5.75 -17.53 -12.09
N LEU A 214 -5.86 -16.27 -11.65
CA LEU A 214 -4.88 -15.64 -10.76
C LEU A 214 -5.30 -15.63 -9.29
N LYS A 215 -6.58 -15.89 -9.01
CA LYS A 215 -7.14 -15.92 -7.66
C LYS A 215 -6.33 -16.79 -6.68
N PRO A 216 -5.85 -18.00 -7.04
CA PRO A 216 -5.03 -18.81 -6.13
C PRO A 216 -3.73 -18.12 -5.71
N ALA A 217 -3.07 -17.40 -6.61
CA ALA A 217 -1.86 -16.65 -6.29
C ALA A 217 -2.16 -15.49 -5.35
N PHE A 218 -3.27 -14.79 -5.56
CA PHE A 218 -3.69 -13.69 -4.68
C PHE A 218 -4.14 -14.16 -3.30
N ASP A 219 -4.76 -15.34 -3.20
CA ASP A 219 -5.13 -15.93 -1.91
C ASP A 219 -3.93 -16.28 -1.04
N VAL A 220 -2.83 -16.74 -1.65
CA VAL A 220 -1.57 -16.97 -0.94
C VAL A 220 -0.96 -15.65 -0.43
N LEU A 221 -1.04 -14.58 -1.23
CA LEU A 221 -0.49 -13.26 -0.89
C LEU A 221 -1.37 -12.49 0.11
N GLY A 222 -2.68 -12.77 0.15
CA GLY A 222 -3.62 -12.19 1.08
C GLY A 222 -3.68 -10.66 1.01
N ARG A 223 -3.54 -10.00 2.16
CA ARG A 223 -3.69 -8.53 2.31
C ARG A 223 -2.64 -7.70 1.57
N VAL A 224 -1.56 -8.33 1.10
CA VAL A 224 -0.56 -7.66 0.26
C VAL A 224 -1.19 -7.23 -1.06
N VAL A 225 -2.17 -7.98 -1.58
CA VAL A 225 -2.82 -7.67 -2.86
C VAL A 225 -3.94 -6.65 -2.66
N VAL A 226 -3.83 -5.53 -3.37
CA VAL A 226 -4.73 -4.39 -3.24
C VAL A 226 -5.36 -4.08 -4.60
N PRO A 227 -6.66 -4.36 -4.80
CA PRO A 227 -7.34 -3.99 -6.04
C PRO A 227 -7.41 -2.47 -6.19
N GLN A 228 -7.23 -2.00 -7.42
CA GLN A 228 -7.27 -0.59 -7.81
C GLN A 228 -8.08 -0.41 -9.11
N PRO A 229 -8.63 0.79 -9.34
CA PRO A 229 -9.36 1.09 -10.58
C PRO A 229 -8.51 0.84 -11.84
N GLY A 230 -9.11 0.18 -12.83
CA GLY A 230 -8.39 -0.23 -14.06
C GLY A 230 -7.73 0.92 -14.84
N VAL A 231 -8.21 2.15 -14.69
CA VAL A 231 -7.63 3.36 -15.31
C VAL A 231 -6.17 3.61 -14.90
N LEU A 232 -5.74 3.14 -13.73
CA LEU A 232 -4.33 3.20 -13.32
C LEU A 232 -3.44 2.35 -14.23
N PHE A 233 -3.98 1.28 -14.82
CA PHE A 233 -3.23 0.29 -15.61
C PHE A 233 -3.48 0.44 -17.12
N ASP A 234 -4.12 1.54 -17.54
CA ASP A 234 -4.39 1.79 -18.94
C ASP A 234 -3.09 2.01 -19.73
N SER A 235 -2.75 1.02 -20.56
CA SER A 235 -1.58 1.08 -21.43
C SER A 235 -1.59 2.22 -22.45
N ALA A 236 -2.76 2.75 -22.85
CA ALA A 236 -2.82 3.81 -23.85
C ALA A 236 -2.31 5.16 -23.31
N SER A 237 -2.51 5.40 -22.01
CA SER A 237 -2.03 6.62 -21.31
C SER A 237 -0.73 6.41 -20.53
N ALA A 238 -0.23 5.17 -20.47
CA ALA A 238 0.89 4.79 -19.62
C ALA A 238 2.21 5.50 -19.96
N GLU A 239 2.60 5.56 -21.23
CA GLU A 239 3.83 6.23 -21.66
C GLU A 239 3.84 7.71 -21.27
N GLY A 240 2.75 8.42 -21.57
CA GLY A 240 2.61 9.84 -21.25
C GLY A 240 2.63 10.11 -19.75
N ARG A 241 2.17 9.17 -18.91
CA ARG A 241 2.26 9.28 -17.45
C ARG A 241 3.70 9.16 -16.97
N ILE A 242 4.42 8.14 -17.42
CA ILE A 242 5.83 7.94 -17.05
C ILE A 242 6.67 9.13 -17.55
N ALA A 243 6.48 9.55 -18.80
CA ALA A 243 7.21 10.68 -19.40
C ALA A 243 7.01 11.97 -18.58
N ARG A 244 5.76 12.28 -18.19
CA ARG A 244 5.44 13.42 -17.32
C ARG A 244 6.10 13.29 -15.93
N TYR A 245 6.16 12.08 -15.37
CA TYR A 245 6.79 11.82 -14.07
C TYR A 245 8.32 11.95 -14.08
N PHE A 246 8.97 11.73 -15.23
CA PHE A 246 10.42 11.95 -15.36
C PHE A 246 10.77 13.28 -16.04
N GLY A 247 9.78 14.05 -16.50
CA GLY A 247 10.00 15.32 -17.20
C GLY A 247 10.68 15.15 -18.56
N VAL A 248 10.43 14.03 -19.24
CA VAL A 248 11.00 13.69 -20.55
C VAL A 248 9.93 13.71 -21.64
N GLY A 249 10.34 13.83 -22.90
CA GLY A 249 9.42 13.83 -24.05
C GLY A 249 8.97 12.42 -24.48
N THR A 250 9.87 11.43 -24.40
CA THR A 250 9.62 10.02 -24.75
C THR A 250 10.37 9.11 -23.77
N LEU A 251 10.05 7.82 -23.79
CA LEU A 251 10.70 6.81 -22.94
C LEU A 251 11.92 6.14 -23.61
N ASP A 252 12.28 6.53 -24.84
CA ASP A 252 13.34 5.87 -25.64
C ASP A 252 14.69 5.83 -24.91
N GLY A 253 14.96 6.84 -24.07
CA GLY A 253 16.17 6.94 -23.26
C GLY A 253 16.24 5.99 -22.07
N PHE A 254 15.14 5.33 -21.69
CA PHE A 254 15.10 4.37 -20.57
C PHE A 254 15.28 2.92 -21.02
N GLY A 255 15.06 2.64 -22.30
CA GLY A 255 15.14 1.32 -22.90
C GLY A 255 13.83 0.89 -23.57
N ALA A 256 13.89 -0.23 -24.27
CA ALA A 256 12.72 -0.78 -24.96
C ALA A 256 11.92 -1.70 -24.03
N PHE A 257 10.76 -1.24 -23.57
CA PHE A 257 9.84 -1.99 -22.70
C PHE A 257 8.64 -2.53 -23.46
N SER A 258 8.07 -3.64 -23.00
CA SER A 258 6.82 -4.16 -23.54
C SER A 258 5.64 -3.34 -23.05
N ARG A 259 4.51 -3.48 -23.75
CA ARG A 259 3.28 -2.76 -23.39
C ARG A 259 2.79 -3.12 -21.98
N ALA A 260 3.01 -4.36 -21.54
CA ALA A 260 2.66 -4.79 -20.19
C ALA A 260 3.59 -4.17 -19.14
N GLU A 261 4.90 -4.13 -19.39
CA GLU A 261 5.87 -3.47 -18.50
C GLU A 261 5.55 -1.98 -18.31
N ILE A 262 5.26 -1.28 -19.41
CA ILE A 262 4.88 0.14 -19.37
C ILE A 262 3.56 0.37 -18.60
N ALA A 263 2.56 -0.50 -18.78
CA ALA A 263 1.31 -0.42 -18.03
C ALA A 263 1.51 -0.63 -16.52
N ALA A 264 2.33 -1.61 -16.13
CA ALA A 264 2.66 -1.86 -14.72
C ALA A 264 3.44 -0.68 -14.12
N ALA A 265 4.44 -0.17 -14.85
CA ALA A 265 5.24 0.98 -14.44
C ALA A 265 4.37 2.23 -14.21
N ALA A 266 3.48 2.52 -15.16
CA ALA A 266 2.58 3.67 -15.07
C ALA A 266 1.56 3.53 -13.93
N ALA A 267 1.13 2.31 -13.60
CA ALA A 267 0.26 2.07 -12.45
C ALA A 267 1.01 2.29 -11.12
N ALA A 268 2.24 1.80 -11.00
CA ALA A 268 3.08 2.01 -9.83
C ALA A 268 3.34 3.50 -9.60
N VAL A 269 3.71 4.25 -10.66
CA VAL A 269 3.90 5.71 -10.61
C VAL A 269 2.62 6.43 -10.21
N ALA A 270 1.47 6.09 -10.83
CA ALA A 270 0.18 6.72 -10.48
C ALA A 270 -0.18 6.51 -9.01
N TYR A 271 0.14 5.34 -8.45
CA TYR A 271 -0.13 5.02 -7.06
C TYR A 271 0.81 5.75 -6.10
N VAL A 272 2.08 5.93 -6.48
CA VAL A 272 3.01 6.81 -5.77
C VAL A 272 2.47 8.24 -5.75
N GLU A 273 2.08 8.81 -6.89
CA GLU A 273 1.49 10.16 -6.94
C GLU A 273 0.22 10.28 -6.08
N LYS A 274 -0.65 9.25 -6.11
CA LYS A 274 -1.87 9.19 -5.30
C LYS A 274 -1.60 9.16 -3.79
N THR A 275 -0.56 8.43 -3.36
CA THR A 275 -0.25 8.23 -1.92
C THR A 275 0.56 9.37 -1.32
N GLN A 276 1.48 9.93 -2.11
CA GLN A 276 2.37 11.01 -1.69
C GLN A 276 1.75 12.40 -1.89
N ILE A 277 0.67 12.51 -2.67
CA ILE A 277 -0.18 13.71 -2.88
C ILE A 277 0.61 14.93 -3.38
N SER A 278 1.24 15.67 -2.47
CA SER A 278 1.99 16.89 -2.76
C SER A 278 3.50 16.64 -2.92
N GLU A 279 3.97 15.47 -2.50
CA GLU A 279 5.35 15.07 -2.64
C GLU A 279 5.55 14.25 -3.91
N ARG A 280 6.59 14.61 -4.67
CA ARG A 280 7.05 13.84 -5.82
C ARG A 280 8.40 13.22 -5.45
N PRO A 281 8.41 12.01 -4.86
CA PRO A 281 9.66 11.39 -4.44
C PRO A 281 10.59 11.18 -5.63
N PRO A 282 11.91 11.32 -5.48
CA PRO A 282 12.84 11.04 -6.56
C PRO A 282 12.90 9.54 -6.81
N LEU A 283 12.30 9.08 -7.91
CA LEU A 283 12.47 7.71 -8.38
C LEU A 283 13.66 7.63 -9.35
N GLY A 284 14.38 6.52 -9.28
CA GLY A 284 15.34 6.13 -10.30
C GLY A 284 14.64 5.79 -11.62
N LEU A 285 15.44 5.73 -12.68
CA LEU A 285 14.93 5.36 -14.00
C LEU A 285 14.43 3.91 -13.98
N PRO A 286 13.35 3.57 -14.71
CA PRO A 286 12.91 2.19 -14.83
C PRO A 286 13.98 1.33 -15.49
N GLU A 287 14.34 0.21 -14.87
CA GLU A 287 15.31 -0.75 -15.43
C GLU A 287 14.66 -2.14 -15.55
N ARG A 288 14.83 -2.79 -16.71
CA ARG A 288 14.35 -4.17 -16.91
C ARG A 288 15.25 -5.15 -16.17
N GLN A 289 14.65 -6.03 -15.37
CA GLN A 289 15.28 -7.24 -14.85
C GLN A 289 14.86 -8.43 -15.73
N ASN A 290 15.81 -8.97 -16.51
CA ASN A 290 15.54 -10.10 -17.39
C ASN A 290 15.33 -11.39 -16.60
N ALA A 291 14.27 -12.15 -16.91
CA ALA A 291 14.00 -13.42 -16.23
C ALA A 291 15.13 -14.46 -16.36
N ALA A 292 15.93 -14.37 -17.43
CA ALA A 292 17.06 -15.27 -17.69
C ALA A 292 18.35 -14.88 -16.94
N SER A 293 18.43 -13.68 -16.36
CA SER A 293 19.65 -13.21 -15.68
C SER A 293 19.77 -13.69 -14.24
N THR A 294 18.74 -14.38 -13.73
CA THR A 294 18.71 -14.89 -12.35
C THR A 294 18.23 -16.33 -12.31
N LEU A 295 18.80 -17.13 -11.41
CA LEU A 295 18.40 -18.51 -11.17
C LEU A 295 16.95 -18.55 -10.69
N PHE A 296 16.10 -19.29 -11.39
CA PHE A 296 14.75 -19.56 -10.92
C PHE A 296 14.79 -20.53 -9.73
N ILE A 297 14.18 -20.11 -8.63
CA ILE A 297 13.99 -20.92 -7.43
C ILE A 297 12.53 -20.76 -7.04
N ASP A 298 11.79 -21.85 -7.00
CA ASP A 298 10.37 -21.83 -6.64
C ASP A 298 10.17 -21.46 -5.15
N PRO A 299 8.97 -21.00 -4.76
CA PRO A 299 8.68 -20.58 -3.39
C PRO A 299 8.94 -21.66 -2.33
N ALA A 300 8.62 -22.92 -2.62
CA ALA A 300 8.78 -24.00 -1.66
C ALA A 300 10.26 -24.29 -1.42
N THR A 301 11.07 -24.30 -2.48
CA THR A 301 12.53 -24.44 -2.36
C THR A 301 13.14 -23.28 -1.57
N ARG A 302 12.72 -22.02 -1.81
CA ARG A 302 13.21 -20.86 -1.02
C ARG A 302 12.89 -20.98 0.46
N ALA A 303 11.66 -21.40 0.79
CA ALA A 303 11.22 -21.58 2.16
C ALA A 303 11.97 -22.74 2.85
N ASN A 304 12.13 -23.87 2.18
CA ASN A 304 12.84 -25.04 2.72
C ASN A 304 14.35 -24.80 2.90
N LEU A 305 14.95 -23.95 2.06
CA LEU A 305 16.33 -23.50 2.23
C LEU A 305 16.49 -22.42 3.31
N GLU A 306 15.38 -21.92 3.88
CA GLU A 306 15.34 -20.88 4.89
C GLU A 306 16.25 -19.69 4.54
N LEU A 307 16.18 -19.23 3.27
CA LEU A 307 17.16 -18.27 2.73
C LEU A 307 17.15 -16.96 3.54
N VAL A 308 15.97 -16.38 3.75
CA VAL A 308 15.81 -15.10 4.46
C VAL A 308 15.16 -15.29 5.83
N LYS A 309 14.21 -16.22 5.94
CA LYS A 309 13.46 -16.56 7.16
C LYS A 309 13.36 -18.08 7.30
N THR A 310 13.18 -18.54 8.52
CA THR A 310 12.90 -19.93 8.84
C THR A 310 11.48 -20.33 8.44
N LEU A 311 11.15 -21.62 8.50
CA LEU A 311 9.79 -22.13 8.30
C LEU A 311 8.80 -21.58 9.33
N SER A 312 9.28 -21.16 10.50
CA SER A 312 8.48 -20.47 11.53
C SER A 312 8.32 -18.97 11.29
N GLY A 313 8.96 -18.43 10.25
CA GLY A 313 8.90 -17.01 9.86
C GLY A 313 9.97 -16.13 10.53
N ASP A 314 10.83 -16.69 11.36
CA ASP A 314 11.87 -15.94 12.07
C ASP A 314 13.09 -15.69 11.17
N ARG A 315 13.67 -14.49 11.25
CA ARG A 315 14.99 -14.23 10.65
C ARG A 315 16.10 -14.98 11.39
N ASN A 316 15.94 -15.23 12.69
CA ASN A 316 16.91 -16.01 13.45
C ASN A 316 16.85 -17.48 13.03
N GLY A 317 18.00 -18.03 12.62
CA GLY A 317 18.10 -19.38 12.07
C GLY A 317 18.22 -19.44 10.54
N SER A 318 17.92 -18.34 9.83
CA SER A 318 18.02 -18.31 8.37
C SER A 318 19.45 -18.21 7.84
N LEU A 319 19.65 -18.58 6.58
CA LEU A 319 20.94 -18.43 5.90
C LEU A 319 21.41 -16.98 5.88
N LEU A 320 20.51 -16.04 5.55
CA LEU A 320 20.80 -14.60 5.56
C LEU A 320 21.35 -14.17 6.91
N LYS A 321 20.74 -14.59 8.02
CA LYS A 321 21.24 -14.23 9.35
C LYS A 321 22.62 -14.82 9.64
N ALA A 322 22.90 -16.03 9.16
CA ALA A 322 24.19 -16.67 9.33
C ALA A 322 25.32 -15.90 8.61
N ILE A 323 25.07 -15.42 7.39
CA ILE A 323 26.08 -14.81 6.52
C ILE A 323 26.14 -13.28 6.58
N ASP A 324 25.08 -12.61 7.03
CA ASP A 324 25.04 -11.15 7.06
C ASP A 324 26.05 -10.58 8.07
N ARG A 325 27.10 -9.97 7.52
CA ARG A 325 28.15 -9.21 8.24
C ARG A 325 28.25 -7.79 7.71
N THR A 326 27.21 -7.31 7.04
CA THR A 326 27.16 -5.96 6.51
C THR A 326 27.17 -4.96 7.66
N VAL A 327 27.76 -3.78 7.43
CA VAL A 327 27.87 -2.70 8.44
C VAL A 327 26.91 -1.55 8.17
N THR A 328 26.08 -1.66 7.12
CA THR A 328 25.09 -0.65 6.74
C THR A 328 23.77 -1.32 6.36
N GLY A 329 22.65 -0.61 6.57
CA GLY A 329 21.33 -1.11 6.18
C GLY A 329 21.20 -1.36 4.66
N GLY A 330 21.78 -0.49 3.83
CA GLY A 330 21.82 -0.68 2.38
C GLY A 330 22.58 -1.95 1.96
N GLY A 331 23.70 -2.26 2.64
CA GLY A 331 24.44 -3.50 2.41
C GLY A 331 23.61 -4.73 2.76
N ALA A 332 22.91 -4.72 3.89
CA ALA A 332 22.04 -5.81 4.31
C ALA A 332 20.91 -6.08 3.30
N ARG A 333 20.25 -5.01 2.81
CA ARG A 333 19.20 -5.11 1.78
C ARG A 333 19.74 -5.68 0.48
N LEU A 334 20.88 -5.19 0.00
CA LEU A 334 21.51 -5.70 -1.23
C LEU A 334 21.94 -7.17 -1.10
N LEU A 335 22.43 -7.58 0.06
CA LEU A 335 22.78 -8.98 0.33
C LEU A 335 21.53 -9.88 0.29
N ALA A 336 20.44 -9.45 0.92
CA ALA A 336 19.17 -10.18 0.89
C ALA A 336 18.63 -10.30 -0.55
N GLU A 337 18.66 -9.21 -1.33
CA GLU A 337 18.26 -9.20 -2.73
C GLU A 337 19.07 -10.19 -3.58
N ARG A 338 20.40 -10.16 -3.46
CA ARG A 338 21.31 -11.07 -4.20
C ARG A 338 21.10 -12.53 -3.81
N LEU A 339 20.85 -12.81 -2.52
CA LEU A 339 20.55 -14.16 -2.06
C LEU A 339 19.23 -14.68 -2.65
N MET A 340 18.24 -13.80 -2.78
CA MET A 340 16.94 -14.12 -3.38
C MET A 340 16.96 -14.14 -4.91
N SER A 341 17.96 -13.55 -5.55
CA SER A 341 18.09 -13.48 -7.01
C SER A 341 19.51 -13.82 -7.48
N PRO A 342 19.99 -15.06 -7.28
CA PRO A 342 21.34 -15.43 -7.69
C PRO A 342 21.51 -15.23 -9.21
N LEU A 343 22.61 -14.63 -9.64
CA LEU A 343 22.89 -14.39 -11.05
C LEU A 343 23.18 -15.70 -11.79
N THR A 344 22.94 -15.71 -13.10
CA THR A 344 23.27 -16.84 -14.00
C THR A 344 24.47 -16.56 -14.90
N ASP A 345 24.91 -15.31 -14.99
CA ASP A 345 26.04 -14.87 -15.79
C ASP A 345 27.36 -15.03 -15.03
N PRO A 346 28.27 -15.93 -15.47
CA PRO A 346 29.55 -16.13 -14.82
C PRO A 346 30.42 -14.87 -14.73
N GLU A 347 30.37 -13.97 -15.71
CA GLU A 347 31.17 -12.74 -15.68
C GLU A 347 30.68 -11.77 -14.59
N ALA A 348 29.36 -11.68 -14.39
CA ALA A 348 28.78 -10.87 -13.33
C ALA A 348 28.92 -11.49 -11.93
N ILE A 349 29.17 -12.80 -11.84
CA ILE A 349 29.42 -13.52 -10.58
C ILE A 349 30.88 -13.38 -10.12
N ALA A 350 31.83 -13.37 -11.06
CA ALA A 350 33.27 -13.39 -10.82
C ALA A 350 33.80 -12.11 -10.14
#